data_AF-A0A2H0NIS7-F1
#
_entry.id   AF-A0A2H0NIS7-F1
#
_cell.length_a   1.000
_cell.length_b   1.000
_cell.length_c   1.000
_cell.angle_alpha   90.00
_cell.angle_beta   90.00
_cell.angle_gamma   90.00
#
_symmetry.space_group_name_H-M   'P 1'
#
loop_
_entity.id
_entity.type
_entity.pdbx_description
1 polymer ?
#
loop_
_entity_poly.entity_id
_entity_poly.type
_entity_poly.pdbx_seq_one_letter_code
_entity_poly.pdbx_strand_id
1 'polypeptide(L)'
;MTHTRRFTKLNIPNVKYSVLILTGLFIFCSFLYLVLTPKVVRADELSDIEKKLSDLKHALSLSIAATTPLEKNLDKLKDNLESIRQKIGLIEKEVGKKEAQVKEGEELLILAEELLSQKVRQLYKNSSYMSNSAVYFFLTSDLPSAVRRFGYQKKVIQNDRDTIVKVVMYVKDLEEKKKALEGEKIRLAKIKKETDEQTAFLEKEIVGAKKYQVQISGEIAKLSARQQQILAEKLDSLHLPTSLGAGPLYCVDDRKLDPGFSPAFAFFTFGIPHRVGMNQYGAYGRAKNGQSYKDILNAYFNNISFEKKSNIKLKVQGHGEKNLEEYLLGIYEMPGDWPMEALKAQVVAARSYALAYTNNGANEICTTQSCQVYKPENKGGNWEKAVKETEGEVMVNSGQVITAWYASTAGGYTFSSGDVGWNQRSWTKRLRDTDGDVGFWSDLFSKAYDRDSPCFYAAQGYRNEYNKSAWLKSDEVADIVNVLLLAKRDSSVQQHLSQADKPNPDGVDTWDKEKVREELKNRGVTPYGRIDNISIDWDKGSGQTTSVNVSGDGGSNSFNGSEFKNFFNLRAPANIQIVGPLYNIEKK
;
A
#
# COMPACT_ATOMS: atom_id res chain seq x y z
N MET A 1 -14.01 -53.70 -83.66
CA MET A 1 -13.03 -54.67 -83.13
C MET A 1 -12.82 -54.38 -81.65
N THR A 2 -13.20 -55.37 -80.84
CA THR A 2 -12.97 -55.48 -79.39
C THR A 2 -11.51 -55.28 -78.99
N HIS A 3 -11.27 -54.54 -77.90
CA HIS A 3 -10.46 -55.06 -76.80
C HIS A 3 -10.59 -54.21 -75.52
N THR A 4 -11.10 -54.89 -74.50
CA THR A 4 -11.15 -54.58 -73.07
C THR A 4 -9.75 -54.45 -72.45
N ARG A 5 -9.53 -53.52 -71.51
CA ARG A 5 -8.56 -53.69 -70.40
C ARG A 5 -8.83 -52.77 -69.19
N ARG A 6 -9.34 -53.43 -68.13
CA ARG A 6 -9.16 -53.26 -66.68
C ARG A 6 -8.81 -51.89 -66.07
N PHE A 7 -9.74 -51.41 -65.22
CA PHE A 7 -9.53 -50.50 -64.10
C PHE A 7 -8.55 -51.07 -63.06
N THR A 8 -7.60 -50.27 -62.60
CA THR A 8 -6.84 -50.47 -61.36
C THR A 8 -7.10 -49.28 -60.44
N LYS A 9 -7.75 -49.52 -59.29
CA LYS A 9 -7.89 -48.54 -58.21
C LYS A 9 -6.56 -48.49 -57.44
N LEU A 10 -5.87 -47.35 -57.46
CA LEU A 10 -4.79 -47.06 -56.52
C LEU A 10 -5.40 -46.50 -55.23
N ASN A 11 -5.13 -47.18 -54.12
CA ASN A 11 -5.57 -46.83 -52.78
C ASN A 11 -4.53 -45.87 -52.16
N ILE A 12 -4.90 -44.61 -51.88
CA ILE A 12 -4.04 -43.64 -51.19
C ILE A 12 -4.29 -43.78 -49.68
N PRO A 13 -3.27 -44.09 -48.85
CA PRO A 13 -3.44 -44.18 -47.40
C PRO A 13 -3.55 -42.79 -46.74
N ASN A 14 -4.39 -42.74 -45.70
CA ASN A 14 -4.79 -41.61 -44.89
C ASN A 14 -3.64 -40.67 -44.44
N VAL A 15 -3.61 -39.46 -45.01
CA VAL A 15 -2.71 -38.33 -44.65
C VAL A 15 -3.02 -37.72 -43.26
N LYS A 16 -4.03 -38.22 -42.54
CA LYS A 16 -4.45 -37.64 -41.24
C LYS A 16 -3.64 -38.11 -40.02
N TYR A 17 -2.90 -39.23 -40.10
CA TYR A 17 -2.14 -39.75 -38.95
C TYR A 17 -0.69 -39.23 -38.86
N SER A 18 -0.10 -38.80 -39.97
CA SER A 18 1.29 -38.28 -40.01
C SER A 18 1.42 -36.88 -39.42
N VAL A 19 0.36 -36.07 -39.50
CA VAL A 19 0.35 -34.68 -39.02
C VAL A 19 0.22 -34.60 -37.49
N LEU A 20 -0.45 -35.58 -36.86
CA LEU A 20 -0.59 -35.62 -35.39
C LEU A 20 0.68 -36.06 -34.65
N ILE A 21 1.54 -36.87 -35.30
CA ILE A 21 2.81 -37.31 -34.70
C ILE A 21 3.87 -36.20 -34.84
N LEU A 22 3.87 -35.44 -35.94
CA LEU A 22 4.78 -34.30 -36.12
C LEU A 22 4.45 -33.11 -35.19
N THR A 23 3.17 -32.85 -34.89
CA THR A 23 2.79 -31.79 -33.94
C THR A 23 3.11 -32.17 -32.48
N GLY A 24 2.99 -33.46 -32.12
CA GLY A 24 3.39 -33.97 -30.81
C GLY A 24 4.89 -33.89 -30.55
N LEU A 25 5.73 -34.20 -31.55
CA LEU A 25 7.19 -34.11 -31.44
C LEU A 25 7.71 -32.66 -31.37
N PHE A 26 7.02 -31.72 -32.01
CA PHE A 26 7.39 -30.29 -31.96
C PHE A 26 7.05 -29.65 -30.61
N ILE A 27 5.96 -30.09 -29.96
CA ILE A 27 5.58 -29.65 -28.61
C ILE A 27 6.49 -30.29 -27.55
N PHE A 28 6.95 -31.52 -27.75
CA PHE A 28 7.89 -32.18 -26.85
C PHE A 28 9.33 -31.61 -26.97
N CYS A 29 9.77 -31.26 -28.19
CA CYS A 29 11.08 -30.63 -28.39
C CYS A 29 11.13 -29.17 -27.94
N SER A 30 10.01 -28.43 -28.02
CA SER A 30 9.94 -27.07 -27.46
C SER A 30 9.89 -27.05 -25.93
N PHE A 31 9.32 -28.10 -25.31
CA PHE A 31 9.37 -28.28 -23.85
C PHE A 31 10.77 -28.67 -23.35
N LEU A 32 11.52 -29.47 -24.13
CA LEU A 32 12.90 -29.83 -23.78
C LEU A 32 13.89 -28.65 -23.95
N TYR A 33 13.64 -27.75 -24.90
CA TYR A 33 14.46 -26.54 -25.11
C TYR A 33 14.30 -25.50 -23.98
N LEU A 34 13.19 -25.53 -23.24
CA LEU A 34 12.93 -24.64 -22.11
C LEU A 34 13.64 -25.07 -20.81
N VAL A 35 14.14 -26.32 -20.73
CA VAL A 35 14.69 -26.91 -19.50
C VAL A 35 16.23 -26.92 -19.48
N LEU A 36 16.90 -26.70 -20.62
CA LEU A 36 18.37 -26.88 -20.73
C LEU A 36 19.13 -25.67 -21.31
N THR A 37 18.53 -24.49 -21.38
CA THR A 37 19.30 -23.27 -21.65
C THR A 37 19.64 -22.56 -20.34
N PRO A 38 20.92 -22.24 -20.06
CA PRO A 38 21.21 -21.26 -19.02
C PRO A 38 20.47 -19.99 -19.41
N LYS A 39 19.60 -19.50 -18.53
CA LYS A 39 18.96 -18.19 -18.71
C LYS A 39 20.07 -17.15 -18.68
N VAL A 40 20.59 -16.80 -19.85
CA VAL A 40 21.37 -15.58 -20.02
C VAL A 40 20.39 -14.44 -19.86
N VAL A 41 20.32 -13.89 -18.64
CA VAL A 41 19.62 -12.64 -18.34
C VAL A 41 20.25 -11.58 -19.23
N ARG A 42 19.48 -11.02 -20.17
CA ARG A 42 20.00 -9.93 -21.01
C ARG A 42 20.05 -8.67 -20.17
N ALA A 43 21.24 -8.10 -19.99
CA ALA A 43 21.47 -6.83 -19.30
C ALA A 43 20.54 -5.69 -19.80
N ASP A 44 20.13 -5.76 -21.07
CA ASP A 44 19.18 -4.84 -21.71
C ASP A 44 17.82 -4.76 -20.98
N GLU A 45 17.31 -5.87 -20.43
CA GLU A 45 15.95 -5.91 -19.85
C GLU A 45 15.84 -5.07 -18.56
N LEU A 46 16.85 -5.14 -17.68
CA LEU A 46 16.85 -4.39 -16.43
C LEU A 46 16.99 -2.90 -16.68
N SER A 47 17.89 -2.54 -17.60
CA SER A 47 18.09 -1.15 -18.04
C SER A 47 16.80 -0.53 -18.58
N ASP A 48 16.08 -1.27 -19.44
CA ASP A 48 14.80 -0.85 -20.01
C ASP A 48 13.69 -0.68 -18.97
N ILE A 49 13.62 -1.59 -17.99
CA ILE A 49 12.64 -1.53 -16.90
C ILE A 49 12.88 -0.28 -16.04
N GLU A 50 14.13 0.01 -15.69
CA GLU A 50 14.49 1.15 -14.86
C GLU A 50 14.18 2.48 -15.54
N LYS A 51 14.49 2.60 -16.85
CA LYS A 51 14.12 3.77 -17.63
C LYS A 51 12.60 3.99 -17.64
N LYS A 52 11.82 2.94 -17.91
CA LYS A 52 10.34 3.01 -17.87
C LYS A 52 9.82 3.40 -16.49
N LEU A 53 10.41 2.86 -15.42
CA LEU A 53 10.04 3.22 -14.05
C LEU A 53 10.31 4.70 -13.77
N SER A 54 11.45 5.23 -14.20
CA SER A 54 11.76 6.65 -14.07
C SER A 54 10.75 7.52 -14.82
N ASP A 55 10.48 7.21 -16.08
CA ASP A 55 9.54 7.96 -16.93
C ASP A 55 8.11 7.95 -16.35
N LEU A 56 7.64 6.78 -15.90
CA LEU A 56 6.32 6.63 -15.29
C LEU A 56 6.21 7.37 -13.94
N LYS A 57 7.23 7.31 -13.09
CA LYS A 57 7.26 8.06 -11.82
C LYS A 57 7.25 9.56 -12.07
N HIS A 58 8.00 10.04 -13.06
CA HIS A 58 8.00 11.44 -13.45
C HIS A 58 6.63 11.89 -14.01
N ALA A 59 6.04 11.09 -14.90
CA ALA A 59 4.70 11.35 -15.44
C ALA A 59 3.61 11.38 -14.35
N LEU A 60 3.69 10.45 -13.38
CA LEU A 60 2.79 10.44 -12.22
C LEU A 60 2.94 11.71 -11.39
N SER A 61 4.17 12.13 -11.10
CA SER A 61 4.44 13.36 -10.35
C SER A 61 3.89 14.60 -11.06
N LEU A 62 4.08 14.73 -12.38
CA LEU A 62 3.55 15.84 -13.16
C LEU A 62 2.01 15.85 -13.17
N SER A 63 1.39 14.68 -13.35
CA SER A 63 -0.07 14.54 -13.32
C SER A 63 -0.65 14.98 -11.97
N ILE A 64 -0.05 14.51 -10.87
CA ILE A 64 -0.46 14.92 -9.52
C ILE A 64 -0.32 16.44 -9.36
N ALA A 65 0.85 17.00 -9.68
CA ALA A 65 1.11 18.43 -9.55
C ALA A 65 0.16 19.31 -10.39
N ALA A 66 -0.24 18.84 -11.58
CA ALA A 66 -1.22 19.53 -12.42
C ALA A 66 -2.65 19.44 -11.86
N THR A 67 -3.03 18.31 -11.26
CA THR A 67 -4.39 18.10 -10.72
C THR A 67 -4.64 18.81 -9.38
N THR A 68 -3.65 18.88 -8.49
CA THR A 68 -3.82 19.50 -7.15
C THR A 68 -4.40 20.93 -7.16
N PRO A 69 -3.92 21.88 -7.99
CA PRO A 69 -4.52 23.22 -8.02
C PRO A 69 -5.93 23.23 -8.62
N LEU A 70 -6.25 22.31 -9.54
CA LEU A 70 -7.57 22.19 -10.14
C LEU A 70 -8.59 21.69 -9.11
N GLU A 71 -8.23 20.74 -8.26
CA GLU A 71 -9.06 20.28 -7.14
C GLU A 71 -9.41 21.44 -6.20
N LYS A 72 -8.40 22.23 -5.81
CA LYS A 72 -8.60 23.41 -4.95
C LYS A 72 -9.49 24.47 -5.60
N ASN A 73 -9.37 24.67 -6.91
CA ASN A 73 -10.23 25.60 -7.65
C ASN A 73 -11.66 25.09 -7.75
N LEU A 74 -11.84 23.78 -7.95
CA LEU A 74 -13.15 23.14 -7.97
C LEU A 74 -13.88 23.32 -6.63
N ASP A 75 -13.20 23.12 -5.50
CA ASP A 75 -13.78 23.31 -4.18
C ASP A 75 -14.26 24.76 -3.98
N LYS A 76 -13.45 25.75 -4.36
CA LYS A 76 -13.85 27.17 -4.31
C LYS A 76 -15.06 27.49 -5.18
N LEU A 77 -15.14 26.90 -6.38
CA LEU A 77 -16.29 27.10 -7.28
C LEU A 77 -17.56 26.50 -6.68
N LYS A 78 -17.47 25.34 -6.03
CA LYS A 78 -18.60 24.73 -5.29
C LYS A 78 -19.06 25.61 -4.13
N ASP A 79 -18.13 26.16 -3.36
CA ASP A 79 -18.46 27.10 -2.27
C ASP A 79 -19.16 28.36 -2.80
N ASN A 80 -18.66 28.91 -3.91
CA ASN A 80 -19.29 30.06 -4.57
C ASN A 80 -20.70 29.74 -5.08
N LEU A 81 -20.90 28.57 -5.68
CA LEU A 81 -22.21 28.11 -6.15
C LEU A 81 -23.22 28.02 -5.01
N GLU A 82 -22.78 27.51 -3.86
CA GLU A 82 -23.63 27.42 -2.67
C GLU A 82 -23.99 28.83 -2.14
N SER A 83 -23.02 29.74 -2.09
CA SER A 83 -23.29 31.14 -1.72
C SER A 83 -24.27 31.82 -2.68
N ILE A 84 -24.13 31.59 -4.00
CA ILE A 84 -25.04 32.15 -5.01
C ILE A 84 -26.46 31.57 -4.83
N ARG A 85 -26.59 30.26 -4.57
CA ARG A 85 -27.89 29.62 -4.31
C ARG A 85 -28.59 30.25 -3.10
N GLN A 86 -27.85 30.46 -2.01
CA GLN A 86 -28.39 31.11 -0.82
C GLN A 86 -28.85 32.55 -1.10
N LYS A 87 -28.06 33.33 -1.83
CA LYS A 87 -28.43 34.70 -2.24
C LYS A 87 -29.70 34.72 -3.08
N ILE A 88 -29.83 33.82 -4.05
CA ILE A 88 -31.04 33.70 -4.88
C ILE A 88 -32.26 33.41 -4.00
N GLY A 89 -32.16 32.44 -3.08
CA GLY A 89 -33.28 32.12 -2.18
C GLY A 89 -33.69 33.26 -1.25
N LEU A 90 -32.72 34.06 -0.78
CA LEU A 90 -33.00 35.28 0.00
C LEU A 90 -33.73 36.34 -0.84
N ILE A 91 -33.27 36.57 -2.07
CA ILE A 91 -33.92 37.51 -3.00
C ILE A 91 -35.35 37.08 -3.30
N GLU A 92 -35.60 35.79 -3.53
CA GLU A 92 -36.94 35.24 -3.77
C GLU A 92 -37.89 35.52 -2.59
N LYS A 93 -37.41 35.33 -1.37
CA LYS A 93 -38.18 35.62 -0.16
C LYS A 93 -38.50 37.12 -0.02
N GLU A 94 -37.54 37.99 -0.33
CA GLU A 94 -37.72 39.45 -0.28
C GLU A 94 -38.65 39.96 -1.38
N VAL A 95 -38.59 39.40 -2.58
CA VAL A 95 -39.54 39.70 -3.66
C VAL A 95 -40.96 39.33 -3.23
N GLY A 96 -41.17 38.11 -2.70
CA GLY A 96 -42.50 37.69 -2.26
C GLY A 96 -43.09 38.54 -1.12
N LYS A 97 -42.25 39.02 -0.19
CA LYS A 97 -42.69 39.99 0.83
C LYS A 97 -43.14 41.31 0.21
N LYS A 98 -42.35 41.87 -0.71
CA LYS A 98 -42.68 43.14 -1.37
C LYS A 98 -43.94 43.02 -2.21
N GLU A 99 -44.17 41.89 -2.87
CA GLU A 99 -45.43 41.61 -3.58
C GLU A 99 -46.64 41.69 -2.66
N ALA A 100 -46.56 41.07 -1.47
CA ALA A 100 -47.63 41.15 -0.49
C ALA A 100 -47.86 42.59 0.01
N GLN A 101 -46.79 43.35 0.25
CA GLN A 101 -46.86 44.74 0.70
C GLN A 101 -47.43 45.68 -0.38
N VAL A 102 -47.09 45.46 -1.65
CA VAL A 102 -47.67 46.20 -2.78
C VAL A 102 -49.17 45.96 -2.83
N LYS A 103 -49.61 44.70 -2.75
CA LYS A 103 -51.03 44.34 -2.74
C LYS A 103 -51.79 44.97 -1.57
N GLU A 104 -51.23 44.93 -0.36
CA GLU A 104 -51.83 45.59 0.81
C GLU A 104 -51.92 47.11 0.61
N GLY A 105 -50.88 47.74 0.04
CA GLY A 105 -50.87 49.16 -0.29
C GLY A 105 -51.93 49.54 -1.34
N GLU A 106 -52.15 48.71 -2.36
CA GLU A 106 -53.20 48.87 -3.37
C GLU A 106 -54.60 48.79 -2.74
N GLU A 107 -54.84 47.83 -1.86
CA GLU A 107 -56.11 47.69 -1.12
C GLU A 107 -56.38 48.91 -0.23
N LEU A 108 -55.37 49.41 0.48
CA LEU A 108 -55.46 50.63 1.30
C LEU A 108 -55.73 51.89 0.45
N LEU A 109 -55.14 51.97 -0.74
CA LEU A 109 -55.34 53.08 -1.67
C LEU A 109 -56.81 53.15 -2.11
N ILE A 110 -57.40 52.01 -2.51
CA ILE A 110 -58.81 51.92 -2.89
C ILE A 110 -59.71 52.41 -1.75
N LEU A 111 -59.47 51.92 -0.52
CA LEU A 111 -60.24 52.32 0.65
C LEU A 111 -60.12 53.83 0.94
N ALA A 112 -58.90 54.38 0.83
CA ALA A 112 -58.65 55.80 1.04
C ALA A 112 -59.35 56.68 0.00
N GLU A 113 -59.37 56.26 -1.27
CA GLU A 113 -60.09 56.94 -2.36
C GLU A 113 -61.60 56.90 -2.18
N GLU A 114 -62.17 55.75 -1.77
CA GLU A 114 -63.58 55.63 -1.46
C GLU A 114 -63.99 56.53 -0.30
N LEU A 115 -63.23 56.53 0.80
CA LEU A 115 -63.48 57.39 1.96
C LEU A 115 -63.41 58.87 1.61
N LEU A 116 -62.39 59.28 0.84
CA LEU A 116 -62.27 60.66 0.36
C LEU A 116 -63.47 61.05 -0.53
N SER A 117 -63.87 60.17 -1.45
CA SER A 117 -65.01 60.37 -2.35
C SER A 117 -66.32 60.51 -1.58
N GLN A 118 -66.54 59.68 -0.56
CA GLN A 118 -67.70 59.80 0.33
C GLN A 118 -67.69 61.12 1.11
N LYS A 119 -66.56 61.54 1.68
CA LYS A 119 -66.43 62.81 2.40
C LYS A 119 -66.67 64.02 1.48
N VAL A 120 -66.09 64.02 0.28
CA VAL A 120 -66.32 65.08 -0.74
C VAL A 120 -67.79 65.11 -1.16
N ARG A 121 -68.41 63.95 -1.37
CA ARG A 121 -69.84 63.85 -1.70
C ARG A 121 -70.72 64.37 -0.56
N GLN A 122 -70.38 64.07 0.69
CA GLN A 122 -71.11 64.57 1.86
C GLN A 122 -70.96 66.09 2.01
N LEU A 123 -69.76 66.63 1.80
CA LEU A 123 -69.54 68.07 1.73
C LEU A 123 -70.31 68.71 0.59
N TYR A 124 -70.37 68.08 -0.58
CA TYR A 124 -71.14 68.57 -1.71
C TYR A 124 -72.64 68.55 -1.43
N LYS A 125 -73.18 67.46 -0.85
CA LYS A 125 -74.58 67.36 -0.42
C LYS A 125 -74.91 68.43 0.61
N ASN A 126 -74.09 68.56 1.65
CA ASN A 126 -74.22 69.61 2.65
C ASN A 126 -74.02 71.01 2.03
N SER A 127 -73.24 71.14 0.96
CA SER A 127 -73.10 72.38 0.18
C SER A 127 -74.30 72.65 -0.74
N SER A 128 -75.00 71.63 -1.21
CA SER A 128 -76.24 71.76 -2.00
C SER A 128 -77.46 72.03 -1.13
N TYR A 129 -77.44 71.61 0.15
CA TYR A 129 -78.29 72.17 1.20
C TYR A 129 -77.82 73.56 1.67
N MET A 130 -76.74 74.06 1.08
CA MET A 130 -76.15 75.37 1.31
C MET A 130 -75.91 76.13 -0.02
N SER A 131 -76.97 76.33 -0.80
CA SER A 131 -77.16 77.67 -1.38
C SER A 131 -77.18 78.79 -0.31
N ASN A 132 -77.10 78.41 0.97
CA ASN A 132 -76.90 79.23 2.15
C ASN A 132 -75.56 79.02 2.90
N SER A 133 -74.41 78.64 2.30
CA SER A 133 -73.15 78.51 3.09
C SER A 133 -72.52 79.84 3.44
N ALA A 134 -72.56 80.80 2.50
CA ALA A 134 -72.32 82.19 2.80
C ALA A 134 -73.31 82.67 3.88
N VAL A 135 -74.58 82.26 3.78
CA VAL A 135 -75.64 82.69 4.69
C VAL A 135 -75.55 82.06 6.09
N TYR A 136 -75.09 80.82 6.25
CA TYR A 136 -74.82 80.19 7.54
C TYR A 136 -73.58 80.80 8.20
N PHE A 137 -72.60 81.27 7.41
CA PHE A 137 -71.48 82.06 7.89
C PHE A 137 -71.92 83.46 8.40
N PHE A 138 -73.03 84.01 7.89
CA PHE A 138 -73.58 85.30 8.29
C PHE A 138 -74.73 85.23 9.34
N LEU A 139 -75.36 84.06 9.56
CA LEU A 139 -76.53 83.90 10.44
C LEU A 139 -76.28 83.03 11.69
N THR A 140 -75.05 82.59 11.96
CA THR A 140 -74.76 81.86 13.22
C THR A 140 -74.56 82.84 14.38
N SER A 141 -75.11 82.52 15.55
CA SER A 141 -74.82 83.26 16.80
C SER A 141 -73.43 82.96 17.38
N ASP A 142 -72.68 82.02 16.79
CA ASP A 142 -71.32 81.62 17.18
C ASP A 142 -70.44 81.43 15.93
N LEU A 143 -70.06 82.55 15.33
CA LEU A 143 -69.15 82.65 14.18
C LEU A 143 -67.80 81.91 14.40
N PRO A 144 -67.15 82.00 15.58
CA PRO A 144 -65.94 81.23 15.87
C PRO A 144 -66.08 79.72 15.65
N SER A 145 -67.20 79.12 16.05
CA SER A 145 -67.42 77.68 15.88
C SER A 145 -67.64 77.26 14.42
N ALA A 146 -68.29 78.10 13.60
CA ALA A 146 -68.52 77.81 12.19
C ALA A 146 -67.22 77.89 11.36
N VAL A 147 -66.42 78.94 11.55
CA VAL A 147 -65.09 79.09 10.95
C VAL A 147 -64.19 77.91 11.34
N ARG A 148 -64.23 77.52 12.61
CA ARG A 148 -63.44 76.39 13.14
C ARG A 148 -63.84 75.06 12.49
N ARG A 149 -65.13 74.77 12.32
CA ARG A 149 -65.62 73.55 11.63
C ARG A 149 -65.20 73.49 10.16
N PHE A 150 -65.30 74.60 9.42
CA PHE A 150 -64.85 74.67 8.03
C PHE A 150 -63.33 74.46 7.92
N GLY A 151 -62.56 75.11 8.80
CA GLY A 151 -61.12 74.90 8.92
C GLY A 151 -60.76 73.43 9.20
N TYR A 152 -61.47 72.78 10.12
CA TYR A 152 -61.29 71.35 10.42
C TYR A 152 -61.61 70.46 9.20
N GLN A 153 -62.72 70.69 8.51
CA GLN A 153 -63.09 69.90 7.33
C GLN A 153 -62.07 70.02 6.21
N LYS A 154 -61.61 71.25 5.91
CA LYS A 154 -60.56 71.50 4.92
C LYS A 154 -59.25 70.82 5.32
N LYS A 155 -58.87 70.87 6.60
CA LYS A 155 -57.66 70.22 7.12
C LYS A 155 -57.74 68.69 7.03
N VAL A 156 -58.91 68.09 7.28
CA VAL A 156 -59.13 66.64 7.15
C VAL A 156 -58.98 66.19 5.68
N ILE A 157 -59.61 66.88 4.72
CA ILE A 157 -59.45 66.56 3.28
C ILE A 157 -57.99 66.68 2.84
N GLN A 158 -57.29 67.71 3.32
CA GLN A 158 -55.88 67.88 3.00
C GLN A 158 -55.04 66.75 3.59
N ASN A 159 -55.27 66.36 4.84
CA ASN A 159 -54.59 65.22 5.46
C ASN A 159 -54.89 63.89 4.73
N ASP A 160 -56.12 63.67 4.25
CA ASP A 160 -56.49 62.48 3.46
C ASP A 160 -55.73 62.47 2.12
N ARG A 161 -55.67 63.61 1.40
CA ARG A 161 -54.86 63.75 0.18
C ARG A 161 -53.38 63.49 0.44
N ASP A 162 -52.83 64.05 1.51
CA ASP A 162 -51.43 63.82 1.90
C ASP A 162 -51.18 62.33 2.23
N THR A 163 -52.17 61.65 2.80
CA THR A 163 -52.09 60.20 3.10
C THR A 163 -52.11 59.38 1.81
N ILE A 164 -53.01 59.67 0.87
CA ILE A 164 -53.04 59.02 -0.45
C ILE A 164 -51.70 59.18 -1.18
N VAL A 165 -51.16 60.40 -1.23
CA VAL A 165 -49.86 60.65 -1.87
C VAL A 165 -48.75 59.84 -1.21
N LYS A 166 -48.72 59.75 0.13
CA LYS A 166 -47.74 58.92 0.86
C LYS A 166 -47.88 57.43 0.53
N VAL A 167 -49.10 56.91 0.46
CA VAL A 167 -49.36 55.50 0.10
C VAL A 167 -48.92 55.21 -1.34
N VAL A 168 -49.27 56.08 -2.30
CA VAL A 168 -48.84 55.95 -3.70
C VAL A 168 -47.31 55.97 -3.82
N MET A 169 -46.64 56.92 -3.15
CA MET A 169 -45.18 56.99 -3.14
C MET A 169 -44.54 55.74 -2.53
N TYR A 170 -45.12 55.20 -1.46
CA TYR A 170 -44.67 53.97 -0.82
C TYR A 170 -44.83 52.75 -1.74
N VAL A 171 -45.99 52.58 -2.38
CA VAL A 171 -46.24 51.49 -3.34
C VAL A 171 -45.26 51.58 -4.52
N LYS A 172 -45.07 52.77 -5.09
CA LYS A 172 -44.12 52.97 -6.18
C LYS A 172 -42.67 52.61 -5.81
N ASP A 173 -42.20 53.02 -4.62
CA ASP A 173 -40.88 52.65 -4.12
C ASP A 173 -40.73 51.14 -3.93
N LEU A 174 -41.78 50.45 -3.45
CA LEU A 174 -41.78 48.99 -3.33
C LEU A 174 -41.71 48.31 -4.70
N GLU A 175 -42.44 48.78 -5.70
CA GLU A 175 -42.40 48.25 -7.07
C GLU A 175 -41.01 48.42 -7.71
N GLU A 176 -40.40 49.61 -7.56
CA GLU A 176 -39.05 49.88 -8.07
C GLU A 176 -38.01 48.94 -7.40
N LYS A 177 -38.11 48.77 -6.07
CA LYS A 177 -37.26 47.84 -5.31
C LYS A 177 -37.50 46.38 -5.67
N LYS A 178 -38.75 45.98 -5.97
CA LYS A 178 -39.09 44.64 -6.43
C LYS A 178 -38.44 44.37 -7.79
N LYS A 179 -38.61 45.28 -8.74
CA LYS A 179 -38.02 45.17 -10.08
C LYS A 179 -36.49 45.09 -10.06
N ALA A 180 -35.84 45.87 -9.19
CA ALA A 180 -34.39 45.80 -9.00
C ALA A 180 -33.93 44.41 -8.51
N LEU A 181 -34.63 43.86 -7.51
CA LEU A 181 -34.35 42.52 -6.99
C LEU A 181 -34.57 41.41 -8.02
N GLU A 182 -35.63 41.50 -8.82
CA GLU A 182 -35.88 40.55 -9.93
C GLU A 182 -34.76 40.61 -10.98
N GLY A 183 -34.26 41.81 -11.30
CA GLY A 183 -33.11 41.97 -12.18
C GLY A 183 -31.83 41.33 -11.63
N GLU A 184 -31.56 41.48 -10.33
CA GLU A 184 -30.42 40.84 -9.67
C GLU A 184 -30.54 39.31 -9.66
N LYS A 185 -31.74 38.77 -9.43
CA LYS A 185 -32.03 37.33 -9.49
C LYS A 185 -31.67 36.75 -10.85
N ILE A 186 -32.10 37.39 -11.94
CA ILE A 186 -31.82 36.92 -13.32
C ILE A 186 -30.31 36.92 -13.59
N ARG A 187 -29.60 37.98 -13.17
CA ARG A 187 -28.14 38.07 -13.33
C ARG A 187 -27.42 36.94 -12.57
N LEU A 188 -27.80 36.70 -11.31
CA LEU A 188 -27.21 35.64 -10.48
C LEU A 188 -27.52 34.24 -11.04
N ALA A 189 -28.72 34.01 -11.56
CA ALA A 189 -29.09 32.75 -12.20
C ALA A 189 -28.22 32.44 -13.43
N LYS A 190 -27.87 33.47 -14.23
CA LYS A 190 -26.94 33.32 -15.36
C LYS A 190 -25.53 32.94 -14.90
N ILE A 191 -24.99 33.68 -13.92
CA ILE A 191 -23.66 33.39 -13.35
C ILE A 191 -23.62 31.98 -12.77
N LYS A 192 -24.68 31.57 -12.06
CA LYS A 192 -24.82 30.22 -11.51
C LYS A 192 -24.69 29.16 -12.62
N LYS A 193 -25.41 29.33 -13.73
CA LYS A 193 -25.37 28.39 -14.86
C LYS A 193 -23.97 28.26 -15.46
N GLU A 194 -23.32 29.39 -15.76
CA GLU A 194 -21.95 29.40 -16.31
C GLU A 194 -20.95 28.75 -15.33
N THR A 195 -21.12 28.98 -14.03
CA THR A 195 -20.27 28.39 -12.97
C THR A 195 -20.53 26.88 -12.81
N ASP A 196 -21.78 26.43 -12.90
CA ASP A 196 -22.15 25.00 -12.86
C ASP A 196 -21.51 24.25 -14.05
N GLU A 197 -21.51 24.83 -15.26
CA GLU A 197 -20.89 24.24 -16.46
C GLU A 197 -19.36 24.10 -16.31
N GLN A 198 -18.68 25.13 -15.79
CA GLN A 198 -17.24 25.07 -15.49
C GLN A 198 -16.92 24.02 -14.42
N THR A 199 -17.75 23.92 -13.38
CA THR A 199 -17.60 22.93 -12.31
C THR A 199 -17.68 21.50 -12.87
N ALA A 200 -18.69 21.21 -13.68
CA ALA A 200 -18.88 19.90 -14.30
C ALA A 200 -17.73 19.51 -15.24
N PHE A 201 -17.20 20.48 -16.01
CA PHE A 201 -16.02 20.25 -16.84
C PHE A 201 -14.79 19.89 -16.00
N LEU A 202 -14.50 20.67 -14.96
CA LEU A 202 -13.36 20.42 -14.07
C LEU A 202 -13.46 19.07 -13.34
N GLU A 203 -14.65 18.70 -12.87
CA GLU A 203 -14.89 17.39 -12.25
C GLU A 203 -14.54 16.24 -13.20
N LYS A 204 -14.99 16.32 -14.45
CA LYS A 204 -14.71 15.30 -15.47
C LYS A 204 -13.21 15.16 -15.75
N GLU A 205 -12.51 16.29 -15.92
CA GLU A 205 -11.07 16.28 -16.17
C GLU A 205 -10.27 15.72 -14.98
N ILE A 206 -10.64 16.10 -13.75
CA ILE A 206 -10.00 15.58 -12.52
C ILE A 206 -10.21 14.07 -12.38
N VAL A 207 -11.42 13.57 -12.62
CA VAL A 207 -11.72 12.12 -12.57
C VAL A 207 -10.91 11.37 -13.63
N GLY A 208 -10.82 11.91 -14.85
CA GLY A 208 -9.99 11.35 -15.92
C GLY A 208 -8.52 11.27 -15.53
N ALA A 209 -7.97 12.36 -14.97
CA ALA A 209 -6.60 12.42 -14.50
C ALA A 209 -6.32 11.44 -13.35
N LYS A 210 -7.23 11.31 -12.37
CA LYS A 210 -7.08 10.31 -11.28
C LYS A 210 -7.10 8.87 -11.79
N LYS A 211 -7.95 8.57 -12.78
CA LYS A 211 -7.95 7.24 -13.41
C LYS A 211 -6.60 6.94 -14.08
N TYR A 212 -6.03 7.92 -14.78
CA TYR A 212 -4.69 7.80 -15.36
C TYR A 212 -3.60 7.62 -14.29
N GLN A 213 -3.66 8.37 -13.18
CA GLN A 213 -2.74 8.21 -12.04
C GLN A 213 -2.78 6.80 -11.44
N VAL A 214 -3.99 6.22 -11.27
CA VAL A 214 -4.16 4.84 -10.80
C VAL A 214 -3.55 3.83 -11.77
N GLN A 215 -3.76 4.01 -13.08
CA GLN A 215 -3.19 3.15 -14.11
C GLN A 215 -1.65 3.17 -14.09
N ILE A 216 -1.04 4.36 -14.10
CA ILE A 216 0.43 4.51 -14.01
C ILE A 216 0.95 3.84 -12.73
N SER A 217 0.29 4.07 -11.60
CA SER A 217 0.71 3.48 -10.32
C SER A 217 0.71 1.94 -10.37
N GLY A 218 -0.28 1.34 -11.05
CA GLY A 218 -0.32 -0.10 -11.31
C GLY A 218 0.82 -0.60 -12.21
N GLU A 219 1.16 0.14 -13.26
CA GLU A 219 2.30 -0.19 -14.14
C GLU A 219 3.64 -0.08 -13.41
N ILE A 220 3.83 0.96 -12.59
CA ILE A 220 5.01 1.12 -11.73
C ILE A 220 5.16 -0.09 -10.80
N ALA A 221 4.08 -0.54 -10.16
CA ALA A 221 4.12 -1.70 -9.28
C ALA A 221 4.55 -2.98 -10.02
N LYS A 222 4.01 -3.22 -11.22
CA LYS A 222 4.36 -4.38 -12.05
C LYS A 222 5.83 -4.36 -12.50
N LEU A 223 6.31 -3.22 -12.99
CA LEU A 223 7.70 -3.07 -13.43
C LEU A 223 8.68 -3.17 -12.26
N SER A 224 8.33 -2.60 -11.10
CA SER A 224 9.15 -2.71 -9.88
C SER A 224 9.27 -4.17 -9.42
N ALA A 225 8.20 -4.97 -9.53
CA ALA A 225 8.25 -6.39 -9.22
C ALA A 225 9.16 -7.17 -10.19
N ARG A 226 9.13 -6.86 -11.49
CA ARG A 226 10.03 -7.48 -12.48
C ARG A 226 11.50 -7.11 -12.24
N GLN A 227 11.77 -5.84 -11.89
CA GLN A 227 13.11 -5.38 -11.51
C GLN A 227 13.66 -6.21 -10.33
N GLN A 228 12.84 -6.40 -9.29
CA GLN A 228 13.21 -7.22 -8.13
C GLN A 228 13.49 -8.67 -8.49
N GLN A 229 12.73 -9.25 -9.43
CA GLN A 229 12.96 -10.62 -9.89
C GLN A 229 14.32 -10.76 -10.59
N ILE A 230 14.67 -9.83 -11.49
CA ILE A 230 15.96 -9.87 -12.20
C ILE A 230 17.12 -9.72 -11.20
N LEU A 231 16.99 -8.82 -10.23
CA LEU A 231 17.97 -8.67 -9.15
C LEU A 231 18.11 -9.96 -8.34
N ALA A 232 17.02 -10.64 -8.02
CA ALA A 232 17.07 -11.93 -7.33
C ALA A 232 17.81 -13.00 -8.15
N GLU A 233 17.54 -13.10 -9.45
CA GLU A 233 18.24 -14.02 -10.37
C GLU A 233 19.76 -13.72 -10.41
N LYS A 234 20.16 -12.45 -10.35
CA LYS A 234 21.57 -12.04 -10.24
C LYS A 234 22.20 -12.35 -8.89
N LEU A 235 21.44 -12.25 -7.80
CA LEU A 235 21.93 -12.62 -6.47
C LEU A 235 22.12 -14.14 -6.35
N ASP A 236 21.24 -14.93 -6.97
CA ASP A 236 21.34 -16.39 -7.00
C ASP A 236 22.63 -16.86 -7.71
N SER A 237 23.03 -16.20 -8.81
CA SER A 237 24.26 -16.55 -9.54
C SER A 237 25.55 -16.17 -8.80
N LEU A 238 25.48 -15.30 -7.78
CA LEU A 238 26.60 -15.05 -6.87
C LEU A 238 26.81 -16.19 -5.85
N HIS A 239 25.94 -17.20 -5.86
CA HIS A 239 25.99 -18.36 -4.97
C HIS A 239 26.06 -17.97 -3.49
N LEU A 240 25.38 -16.88 -3.11
CA LEU A 240 25.27 -16.47 -1.72
C LEU A 240 24.40 -17.50 -0.97
N PRO A 241 24.86 -18.03 0.17
CA PRO A 241 24.04 -18.98 0.90
C PRO A 241 22.75 -18.30 1.40
N THR A 242 21.62 -18.98 1.31
CA THR A 242 20.30 -18.46 1.72
C THR A 242 19.71 -19.21 2.92
N SER A 243 20.33 -20.32 3.32
CA SER A 243 19.94 -21.13 4.46
C SER A 243 21.09 -21.33 5.44
N LEU A 244 20.74 -21.46 6.72
CA LEU A 244 21.69 -21.73 7.79
C LEU A 244 22.36 -23.09 7.57
N GLY A 245 23.69 -23.13 7.51
CA GLY A 245 24.46 -24.35 7.24
C GLY A 245 24.88 -24.58 5.78
N ALA A 246 24.36 -23.78 4.83
CA ALA A 246 24.71 -23.88 3.40
C ALA A 246 25.99 -23.11 3.00
N GLY A 247 26.96 -22.94 3.91
CA GLY A 247 28.20 -22.19 3.66
C GLY A 247 28.63 -21.35 4.87
N PRO A 248 29.27 -20.18 4.68
CA PRO A 248 29.78 -19.32 5.77
C PRO A 248 28.69 -18.59 6.57
N LEU A 249 27.40 -18.91 6.35
CA LEU A 249 26.31 -18.39 7.17
C LEU A 249 26.33 -19.07 8.53
N TYR A 250 26.71 -18.29 9.54
CA TYR A 250 26.67 -18.67 10.94
C TYR A 250 25.97 -17.56 11.72
N CYS A 251 25.29 -17.94 12.80
CA CYS A 251 24.67 -16.99 13.70
C CYS A 251 25.73 -16.39 14.62
N VAL A 252 26.49 -15.42 14.09
CA VAL A 252 27.57 -14.75 14.80
C VAL A 252 27.08 -13.38 15.24
N ASP A 253 27.01 -13.17 16.55
CA ASP A 253 26.91 -11.83 17.12
C ASP A 253 28.33 -11.24 17.19
N ASP A 254 28.77 -10.61 16.10
CA ASP A 254 30.09 -9.97 16.02
C ASP A 254 30.10 -8.51 16.51
N ARG A 255 29.04 -8.06 17.20
CA ARG A 255 29.00 -6.73 17.82
C ARG A 255 30.14 -6.49 18.79
N LYS A 256 30.68 -7.54 19.40
CA LYS A 256 31.80 -7.46 20.33
C LYS A 256 33.17 -7.58 19.65
N LEU A 257 33.24 -7.98 18.38
CA LEU A 257 34.51 -8.13 17.66
C LEU A 257 35.04 -6.77 17.23
N ASP A 258 36.28 -6.45 17.58
CA ASP A 258 36.99 -5.29 17.02
C ASP A 258 37.57 -5.68 15.65
N PRO A 259 37.13 -5.04 14.55
CA PRO A 259 37.64 -5.34 13.21
C PRO A 259 39.02 -4.71 12.92
N GLY A 260 39.56 -3.93 13.86
CA GLY A 260 40.87 -3.28 13.73
C GLY A 260 40.85 -1.99 12.90
N PHE A 261 39.67 -1.41 12.67
CA PHE A 261 39.49 -0.11 12.00
C PHE A 261 38.27 0.64 12.54
N SER A 262 38.29 1.96 12.39
CA SER A 262 37.18 2.84 12.74
C SER A 262 37.14 4.05 11.77
N PRO A 263 35.95 4.58 11.40
CA PRO A 263 34.64 4.05 11.78
C PRO A 263 34.33 2.73 11.07
N ALA A 264 33.60 1.85 11.75
CA ALA A 264 33.18 0.56 11.23
C ALA A 264 31.65 0.44 11.23
N PHE A 265 31.10 -0.17 10.19
CA PHE A 265 29.67 -0.38 10.01
C PHE A 265 29.38 -1.85 9.75
N ALA A 266 28.32 -2.39 10.35
CA ALA A 266 27.88 -3.76 10.09
C ALA A 266 26.36 -3.82 9.98
N PHE A 267 25.87 -4.69 9.09
CA PHE A 267 24.45 -4.84 8.81
C PHE A 267 23.98 -6.16 9.41
N PHE A 268 23.12 -6.06 10.41
CA PHE A 268 22.63 -7.19 11.17
C PHE A 268 21.20 -7.51 10.77
N THR A 269 20.97 -8.79 10.47
CA THR A 269 19.67 -9.32 10.11
C THR A 269 18.94 -9.81 11.35
N PHE A 270 17.61 -9.65 11.37
CA PHE A 270 16.75 -10.32 12.33
C PHE A 270 16.25 -11.68 11.80
N GLY A 271 16.59 -12.75 12.53
CA GLY A 271 16.21 -14.13 12.27
C GLY A 271 16.78 -14.75 10.99
N ILE A 272 16.80 -16.08 10.90
CA ILE A 272 17.06 -16.89 9.69
C ILE A 272 16.51 -18.32 9.93
N PRO A 273 16.14 -19.09 8.90
CA PRO A 273 16.19 -18.80 7.46
C PRO A 273 14.89 -18.18 6.90
N HIS A 274 13.90 -18.98 6.50
CA HIS A 274 12.76 -18.53 5.67
C HIS A 274 11.66 -17.79 6.44
N ARG A 275 11.58 -17.93 7.78
CA ARG A 275 10.62 -17.19 8.64
C ARG A 275 9.14 -17.43 8.30
N VAL A 276 8.84 -18.50 7.59
CA VAL A 276 7.47 -18.93 7.23
C VAL A 276 7.06 -20.10 8.11
N GLY A 277 5.85 -20.02 8.67
CA GLY A 277 5.29 -21.04 9.54
C GLY A 277 5.83 -20.93 10.96
N MET A 278 6.06 -22.08 11.61
CA MET A 278 6.42 -22.10 13.02
C MET A 278 7.89 -21.69 13.25
N ASN A 279 8.09 -20.70 14.11
CA ASN A 279 9.41 -20.30 14.60
C ASN A 279 9.81 -21.21 15.77
N GLN A 280 10.92 -21.97 15.67
CA GLN A 280 11.32 -22.92 16.71
C GLN A 280 11.71 -22.22 18.00
N TYR A 281 12.59 -21.20 17.94
CA TYR A 281 12.91 -20.39 19.12
C TYR A 281 11.72 -19.58 19.61
N GLY A 282 10.81 -19.21 18.71
CA GLY A 282 9.54 -18.58 19.08
C GLY A 282 8.62 -19.52 19.86
N ALA A 283 8.51 -20.79 19.44
CA ALA A 283 7.80 -21.83 20.18
C ALA A 283 8.43 -22.09 21.55
N TYR A 284 9.77 -22.05 21.65
CA TYR A 284 10.49 -22.10 22.93
C TYR A 284 10.09 -20.94 23.86
N GLY A 285 10.14 -19.70 23.38
CA GLY A 285 9.75 -18.54 24.17
C GLY A 285 8.26 -18.55 24.57
N ARG A 286 7.38 -18.93 23.64
CA ARG A 286 5.93 -19.05 23.90
C ARG A 286 5.64 -20.12 24.95
N ALA A 287 6.30 -21.27 24.88
CA ALA A 287 6.16 -22.34 25.87
C ALA A 287 6.70 -21.90 27.25
N LYS A 288 7.81 -21.14 27.30
CA LYS A 288 8.29 -20.50 28.55
C LYS A 288 7.29 -19.52 29.13
N ASN A 289 6.51 -18.86 28.29
CA ASN A 289 5.39 -18.00 28.68
C ASN A 289 4.09 -18.79 28.96
N GLY A 290 4.14 -20.11 29.08
CA GLY A 290 3.03 -20.94 29.53
C GLY A 290 1.99 -21.31 28.45
N GLN A 291 2.27 -21.03 27.17
CA GLN A 291 1.37 -21.41 26.07
C GLN A 291 1.42 -22.93 25.83
N SER A 292 0.26 -23.55 25.60
CA SER A 292 0.19 -24.95 25.18
C SER A 292 0.67 -25.13 23.74
N TYR A 293 1.04 -26.36 23.36
CA TYR A 293 1.47 -26.64 21.98
C TYR A 293 0.40 -26.29 20.94
N LYS A 294 -0.89 -26.40 21.28
CA LYS A 294 -2.00 -26.01 20.41
C LYS A 294 -2.11 -24.49 20.27
N ASP A 295 -1.89 -23.74 21.35
CA ASP A 295 -1.86 -22.27 21.29
C ASP A 295 -0.69 -21.79 20.43
N ILE A 296 0.48 -22.40 20.60
CA ILE A 296 1.69 -22.13 19.82
C ILE A 296 1.39 -22.35 18.33
N LEU A 297 0.84 -23.51 17.95
CA LEU A 297 0.55 -23.81 16.55
C LEU A 297 -0.54 -22.89 15.95
N ASN A 298 -1.60 -22.58 16.71
CA ASN A 298 -2.61 -21.61 16.28
C ASN A 298 -2.05 -20.18 16.18
N ALA A 299 -1.00 -19.85 16.94
CA ALA A 299 -0.32 -18.57 16.80
C ALA A 299 0.38 -18.47 15.43
N TYR A 300 1.02 -19.54 14.94
CA TYR A 300 1.79 -19.52 13.68
C TYR A 300 0.98 -19.83 12.44
N PHE A 301 -0.09 -20.62 12.55
CA PHE A 301 -0.90 -21.05 11.41
C PHE A 301 -2.32 -20.47 11.46
N ASN A 302 -2.95 -20.30 10.31
CA ASN A 302 -4.31 -19.79 10.18
C ASN A 302 -5.31 -20.90 9.86
N ASN A 303 -6.49 -20.83 10.49
CA ASN A 303 -7.64 -21.70 10.20
C ASN A 303 -7.31 -23.20 10.25
N ILE A 304 -6.44 -23.61 11.16
CA ILE A 304 -6.08 -25.02 11.32
C ILE A 304 -7.04 -25.72 12.29
N SER A 305 -7.30 -27.00 12.03
CA SER A 305 -7.88 -27.95 12.99
C SER A 305 -6.88 -29.06 13.28
N PHE A 306 -7.05 -29.73 14.42
CA PHE A 306 -6.25 -30.88 14.80
C PHE A 306 -7.03 -32.15 14.51
N GLU A 307 -6.44 -33.07 13.75
CA GLU A 307 -7.02 -34.37 13.42
C GLU A 307 -6.04 -35.49 13.75
N LYS A 308 -6.57 -36.71 13.96
CA LYS A 308 -5.74 -37.91 14.03
C LYS A 308 -5.64 -38.58 12.66
N LYS A 309 -4.43 -38.90 12.22
CA LYS A 309 -4.14 -39.71 11.03
C LYS A 309 -3.49 -41.03 11.44
N SER A 310 -3.61 -42.03 10.57
CA SER A 310 -3.02 -43.35 10.78
C SER A 310 -1.50 -43.29 10.68
N ASN A 311 -0.84 -44.19 11.42
CA ASN A 311 0.59 -44.41 11.32
C ASN A 311 0.91 -45.15 10.01
N ILE A 312 1.19 -44.39 8.96
CA ILE A 312 1.55 -44.94 7.64
C ILE A 312 3.05 -45.20 7.54
N LYS A 313 3.46 -45.90 6.47
CA LYS A 313 4.87 -46.02 6.11
C LYS A 313 5.30 -44.83 5.24
N LEU A 314 6.47 -44.29 5.53
CA LEU A 314 7.17 -43.29 4.72
C LEU A 314 8.43 -43.91 4.13
N LYS A 315 8.76 -43.52 2.89
CA LYS A 315 10.07 -43.79 2.30
C LYS A 315 11.02 -42.66 2.73
N VAL A 316 12.06 -43.02 3.47
CA VAL A 316 13.06 -42.08 4.00
C VAL A 316 14.35 -42.24 3.21
N GLN A 317 14.80 -41.16 2.58
CA GLN A 317 15.98 -41.17 1.72
C GLN A 317 17.19 -41.73 2.46
N GLY A 318 17.77 -42.81 1.95
CA GLY A 318 18.93 -43.48 2.54
C GLY A 318 18.64 -44.40 3.74
N HIS A 319 17.38 -44.51 4.19
CA HIS A 319 17.01 -45.31 5.37
C HIS A 319 15.83 -46.27 5.15
N GLY A 320 15.28 -46.32 3.93
CA GLY A 320 14.23 -47.27 3.54
C GLY A 320 12.83 -46.88 4.06
N GLU A 321 11.95 -47.87 4.19
CA GLU A 321 10.60 -47.65 4.72
C GLU A 321 10.60 -47.60 6.25
N LYS A 322 9.97 -46.56 6.80
CA LYS A 322 9.80 -46.34 8.24
C LYS A 322 8.34 -46.04 8.56
N ASN A 323 7.85 -46.53 9.70
CA ASN A 323 6.56 -46.07 10.20
C ASN A 323 6.67 -44.57 10.55
N LEU A 324 5.62 -43.80 10.32
CA LEU A 324 5.60 -42.35 10.55
C LEU A 324 6.04 -41.98 11.97
N GLU A 325 5.53 -42.68 12.99
CA GLU A 325 5.90 -42.42 14.38
C GLU A 325 7.35 -42.83 14.68
N GLU A 326 7.87 -43.89 14.04
CA GLU A 326 9.29 -44.28 14.15
C GLU A 326 10.19 -43.24 13.49
N TYR A 327 9.78 -42.70 12.34
CA TYR A 327 10.47 -41.61 11.66
C TYR A 327 10.55 -40.35 12.54
N LEU A 328 9.46 -40.00 13.24
CA LEU A 328 9.43 -38.83 14.12
C LEU A 328 10.38 -38.94 15.32
N LEU A 329 10.66 -40.15 15.83
CA LEU A 329 11.65 -40.35 16.89
C LEU A 329 13.07 -39.93 16.47
N GLY A 330 13.36 -39.97 15.17
CA GLY A 330 14.65 -39.61 14.58
C GLY A 330 14.81 -38.13 14.21
N ILE A 331 13.79 -37.28 14.44
CA ILE A 331 13.87 -35.85 14.11
C ILE A 331 14.76 -35.10 15.12
N TYR A 332 15.80 -34.45 14.60
CA TYR A 332 16.87 -33.84 15.40
C TYR A 332 16.92 -32.30 15.30
N GLU A 333 15.75 -31.68 15.12
CA GLU A 333 15.60 -30.24 14.84
C GLU A 333 15.73 -29.32 16.08
N MET A 334 15.12 -29.70 17.21
CA MET A 334 15.14 -28.90 18.45
C MET A 334 15.88 -29.62 19.59
N PRO A 335 16.59 -28.93 20.50
CA PRO A 335 17.19 -29.58 21.67
C PRO A 335 16.16 -30.34 22.53
N GLY A 336 16.52 -31.52 23.02
CA GLY A 336 15.60 -32.40 23.75
C GLY A 336 15.23 -31.94 25.16
N ASP A 337 15.95 -30.95 25.70
CA ASP A 337 15.74 -30.33 27.01
C ASP A 337 14.83 -29.09 26.95
N TRP A 338 14.37 -28.70 25.76
CA TRP A 338 13.41 -27.61 25.60
C TRP A 338 12.05 -27.93 26.22
N PRO A 339 11.24 -26.89 26.55
CA PRO A 339 9.94 -27.07 27.16
C PRO A 339 9.05 -28.06 26.39
N MET A 340 8.34 -28.92 27.13
CA MET A 340 7.55 -30.01 26.55
C MET A 340 6.54 -29.52 25.50
N GLU A 341 5.89 -28.38 25.75
CA GLU A 341 4.90 -27.82 24.82
C GLU A 341 5.53 -27.33 23.50
N ALA A 342 6.78 -26.85 23.53
CA ALA A 342 7.52 -26.52 22.30
C ALA A 342 7.88 -27.80 21.52
N LEU A 343 8.31 -28.86 22.22
CA LEU A 343 8.61 -30.15 21.58
C LEU A 343 7.37 -30.77 20.93
N LYS A 344 6.22 -30.75 21.61
CA LYS A 344 4.94 -31.21 21.06
C LYS A 344 4.53 -30.42 19.82
N ALA A 345 4.68 -29.09 19.85
CA ALA A 345 4.37 -28.24 18.70
C ALA A 345 5.23 -28.64 17.49
N GLN A 346 6.53 -28.85 17.70
CA GLN A 346 7.44 -29.33 16.66
C GLN A 346 7.09 -30.72 16.14
N VAL A 347 6.73 -31.66 17.01
CA VAL A 347 6.33 -33.00 16.58
C VAL A 347 5.09 -32.94 15.68
N VAL A 348 4.05 -32.21 16.08
CA VAL A 348 2.82 -32.08 15.28
C VAL A 348 3.09 -31.36 13.95
N ALA A 349 3.93 -30.32 13.95
CA ALA A 349 4.38 -29.66 12.73
C ALA A 349 5.18 -30.61 11.82
N ALA A 350 6.15 -31.33 12.37
CA ALA A 350 6.96 -32.31 11.65
C ALA A 350 6.11 -33.43 11.03
N ARG A 351 5.13 -33.96 11.78
CA ARG A 351 4.21 -35.00 11.30
C ARG A 351 3.37 -34.49 10.13
N SER A 352 2.81 -33.29 10.27
CA SER A 352 2.00 -32.65 9.24
C SER A 352 2.80 -32.37 7.97
N TYR A 353 4.02 -31.82 8.13
CA TYR A 353 4.95 -31.59 7.03
C TYR A 353 5.29 -32.90 6.30
N ALA A 354 5.68 -33.95 7.02
CA ALA A 354 6.07 -35.23 6.41
C ALA A 354 4.92 -35.84 5.59
N LEU A 355 3.69 -35.83 6.11
CA LEU A 355 2.52 -36.32 5.38
C LEU A 355 2.20 -35.47 4.15
N ALA A 356 2.23 -34.14 4.27
CA ALA A 356 1.96 -33.25 3.13
C ALA A 356 3.04 -33.34 2.05
N TYR A 357 4.32 -33.37 2.45
CA TYR A 357 5.47 -33.46 1.55
C TYR A 357 5.48 -34.77 0.76
N THR A 358 5.22 -35.88 1.45
CA THR A 358 5.25 -37.22 0.84
C THR A 358 3.96 -37.56 0.08
N ASN A 359 2.97 -36.66 0.05
CA ASN A 359 1.62 -36.96 -0.43
C ASN A 359 1.08 -38.25 0.21
N ASN A 360 1.08 -38.29 1.54
CA ASN A 360 0.72 -39.45 2.36
C ASN A 360 1.54 -40.72 2.03
N GLY A 361 2.88 -40.59 1.98
CA GLY A 361 3.81 -41.72 1.80
C GLY A 361 4.02 -42.18 0.35
N ALA A 362 3.38 -41.53 -0.63
CA ALA A 362 3.58 -41.84 -2.04
C ALA A 362 4.99 -41.46 -2.53
N ASN A 363 5.53 -40.36 -2.01
CA ASN A 363 6.86 -39.84 -2.35
C ASN A 363 7.86 -40.08 -1.21
N GLU A 364 9.15 -40.03 -1.55
CA GLU A 364 10.26 -40.11 -0.59
C GLU A 364 10.51 -38.75 0.10
N ILE A 365 10.86 -38.78 1.38
CA ILE A 365 11.29 -37.59 2.15
C ILE A 365 12.80 -37.53 2.31
N CYS A 366 13.38 -36.34 2.12
CA CYS A 366 14.82 -36.13 2.30
C CYS A 366 15.20 -35.94 3.78
N THR A 367 16.46 -36.24 4.13
CA THR A 367 16.95 -36.28 5.53
C THR A 367 17.87 -35.10 5.88
N THR A 368 17.94 -34.10 5.01
CA THR A 368 18.79 -32.91 5.18
C THR A 368 17.97 -31.71 5.66
N GLN A 369 18.65 -30.61 5.98
CA GLN A 369 18.03 -29.32 6.32
C GLN A 369 17.08 -28.77 5.24
N SER A 370 17.12 -29.31 4.02
CA SER A 370 16.17 -28.97 2.94
C SER A 370 14.76 -29.51 3.20
N CYS A 371 14.64 -30.57 4.01
CA CYS A 371 13.37 -31.11 4.47
C CYS A 371 13.34 -31.13 6.01
N GLN A 372 13.89 -32.19 6.62
CA GLN A 372 13.98 -32.34 8.06
C GLN A 372 15.30 -33.07 8.39
N VAL A 373 16.03 -32.57 9.38
CA VAL A 373 17.24 -33.25 9.87
C VAL A 373 16.82 -34.52 10.60
N TYR A 374 17.07 -35.65 9.95
CA TYR A 374 16.76 -36.99 10.45
C TYR A 374 18.03 -37.75 10.82
N LYS A 375 17.99 -38.43 11.96
CA LYS A 375 18.98 -39.41 12.38
C LYS A 375 18.27 -40.75 12.65
N PRO A 376 18.89 -41.88 12.27
CA PRO A 376 18.26 -43.19 12.45
C PRO A 376 18.12 -43.59 13.91
N GLU A 377 18.92 -43.01 14.82
CA GLU A 377 18.80 -43.27 16.25
C GLU A 377 17.59 -42.56 16.87
N ASN A 378 16.87 -43.25 17.74
CA ASN A 378 15.86 -42.62 18.59
C ASN A 378 16.56 -41.62 19.52
N LYS A 379 16.11 -40.36 19.45
CA LYS A 379 16.62 -39.26 20.29
C LYS A 379 16.34 -39.44 21.78
N GLY A 380 15.27 -40.15 22.14
CA GLY A 380 14.89 -40.46 23.52
C GLY A 380 14.42 -39.26 24.35
N GLY A 381 14.27 -39.48 25.66
CA GLY A 381 13.95 -38.43 26.64
C GLY A 381 12.60 -37.73 26.40
N ASN A 382 12.57 -36.41 26.61
CA ASN A 382 11.35 -35.61 26.43
C ASN A 382 10.87 -35.59 24.96
N TRP A 383 11.77 -35.78 23.99
CA TRP A 383 11.38 -35.86 22.58
C TRP A 383 10.49 -37.07 22.32
N GLU A 384 10.92 -38.26 22.76
CA GLU A 384 10.12 -39.48 22.64
C GLU A 384 8.78 -39.35 23.37
N LYS A 385 8.77 -38.71 24.54
CA LYS A 385 7.54 -38.40 25.27
C LYS A 385 6.60 -37.48 24.46
N ALA A 386 7.12 -36.43 23.83
CA ALA A 386 6.34 -35.55 22.97
C ALA A 386 5.76 -36.27 21.74
N VAL A 387 6.53 -37.19 21.13
CA VAL A 387 6.05 -38.06 20.04
C VAL A 387 4.87 -38.91 20.49
N LYS A 388 5.00 -39.60 21.63
CA LYS A 388 3.95 -40.44 22.21
C LYS A 388 2.70 -39.64 22.61
N GLU A 389 2.86 -38.49 23.27
CA GLU A 389 1.73 -37.68 23.75
C GLU A 389 0.95 -37.01 22.62
N THR A 390 1.53 -36.87 21.43
CA THR A 390 0.88 -36.27 20.25
C THR A 390 0.66 -37.28 19.12
N GLU A 391 0.66 -38.58 19.44
CA GLU A 391 0.59 -39.66 18.46
C GLU A 391 -0.60 -39.49 17.50
N GLY A 392 -0.29 -39.53 16.20
CA GLY A 392 -1.23 -39.37 15.11
C GLY A 392 -1.79 -37.96 14.93
N GLU A 393 -1.53 -37.00 15.82
CA GLU A 393 -2.09 -35.65 15.72
C GLU A 393 -1.38 -34.81 14.64
N VAL A 394 -2.17 -34.22 13.74
CA VAL A 394 -1.73 -33.40 12.60
C VAL A 394 -2.57 -32.14 12.49
N MET A 395 -2.05 -31.14 11.77
CA MET A 395 -2.76 -29.92 11.42
C MET A 395 -3.42 -30.04 10.04
N VAL A 396 -4.69 -29.67 9.97
CA VAL A 396 -5.52 -29.73 8.76
C VAL A 396 -6.11 -28.37 8.46
N ASN A 397 -6.14 -27.98 7.18
CA ASN A 397 -6.87 -26.82 6.68
C ASN A 397 -7.70 -27.26 5.47
N SER A 398 -9.00 -26.93 5.46
CA SER A 398 -9.91 -27.30 4.37
C SER A 398 -9.90 -28.80 4.02
N GLY A 399 -9.79 -29.67 5.03
CA GLY A 399 -9.79 -31.13 4.86
C GLY A 399 -8.47 -31.74 4.38
N GLN A 400 -7.42 -30.95 4.19
CA GLN A 400 -6.09 -31.41 3.78
C GLN A 400 -5.05 -31.15 4.88
N VAL A 401 -4.14 -32.11 5.09
CA VAL A 401 -3.00 -31.93 5.98
C VAL A 401 -2.13 -30.80 5.43
N ILE A 402 -1.81 -29.80 6.27
CA ILE A 402 -1.08 -28.63 5.81
C ILE A 402 0.41 -28.93 5.64
N THR A 403 1.05 -28.22 4.70
CA THR A 403 2.51 -28.14 4.66
C THR A 403 2.97 -27.22 5.81
N ALA A 404 3.19 -27.81 6.97
CA ALA A 404 3.56 -27.12 8.20
C ALA A 404 5.06 -26.76 8.23
N TRP A 405 5.44 -25.73 7.46
CA TRP A 405 6.82 -25.25 7.49
C TRP A 405 7.21 -24.75 8.88
N TYR A 406 8.48 -24.92 9.22
CA TYR A 406 9.07 -24.38 10.44
C TYR A 406 10.52 -23.98 10.17
N ALA A 407 11.00 -22.97 10.89
CA ALA A 407 12.35 -22.42 10.78
C ALA A 407 12.93 -22.17 12.17
N SER A 408 14.26 -22.13 12.26
CA SER A 408 14.96 -21.89 13.53
C SER A 408 14.53 -20.59 14.20
N THR A 409 14.67 -19.46 13.51
CA THR A 409 14.51 -18.12 14.10
C THR A 409 13.84 -17.17 13.13
N ALA A 410 12.83 -16.43 13.60
CA ALA A 410 12.08 -15.50 12.76
C ALA A 410 12.54 -14.03 12.91
N GLY A 411 13.20 -13.69 14.02
CA GLY A 411 13.60 -12.32 14.33
C GLY A 411 12.43 -11.49 14.86
N GLY A 412 11.51 -12.12 15.60
CA GLY A 412 10.29 -11.51 16.12
C GLY A 412 9.16 -11.30 15.10
N TYR A 413 9.35 -11.67 13.83
CA TYR A 413 8.32 -11.55 12.79
C TYR A 413 8.31 -12.76 11.85
N THR A 414 7.14 -13.40 11.67
CA THR A 414 6.94 -14.40 10.63
C THR A 414 6.24 -13.80 9.41
N PHE A 415 6.42 -14.45 8.27
CA PHE A 415 5.87 -14.04 6.98
C PHE A 415 4.95 -15.11 6.41
N SER A 416 4.03 -14.70 5.53
CA SER A 416 3.27 -15.65 4.73
C SER A 416 4.14 -16.26 3.63
N SER A 417 3.73 -17.39 3.05
CA SER A 417 4.51 -18.01 1.98
C SER A 417 4.63 -17.12 0.74
N GLY A 418 3.60 -16.33 0.40
CA GLY A 418 3.66 -15.38 -0.70
C GLY A 418 4.62 -14.21 -0.45
N ASP A 419 4.82 -13.80 0.81
CA ASP A 419 5.75 -12.72 1.15
C ASP A 419 7.21 -13.08 0.83
N VAL A 420 7.54 -14.37 0.85
CA VAL A 420 8.89 -14.88 0.55
C VAL A 420 9.01 -15.46 -0.87
N GLY A 421 8.01 -15.19 -1.73
CA GLY A 421 8.02 -15.64 -3.12
C GLY A 421 7.62 -17.11 -3.33
N TRP A 422 7.08 -17.79 -2.32
CA TRP A 422 6.54 -19.14 -2.46
C TRP A 422 5.07 -19.10 -2.88
N ASN A 423 4.55 -20.25 -3.33
CA ASN A 423 3.11 -20.39 -3.59
C ASN A 423 2.31 -20.05 -2.34
N GLN A 424 1.35 -19.12 -2.48
CA GLN A 424 0.53 -18.65 -1.37
C GLN A 424 -0.24 -19.82 -0.73
N ARG A 425 -0.11 -19.97 0.58
CA ARG A 425 -0.85 -20.95 1.38
C ARG A 425 -1.72 -20.22 2.39
N SER A 426 -3.01 -20.55 2.40
CA SER A 426 -4.04 -19.95 3.27
C SER A 426 -3.72 -20.07 4.76
N TRP A 427 -2.99 -21.12 5.16
CA TRP A 427 -2.62 -21.38 6.54
C TRP A 427 -1.36 -20.65 7.00
N THR A 428 -0.59 -20.01 6.11
CA THR A 428 0.55 -19.18 6.50
C THR A 428 0.13 -17.74 6.70
N LYS A 429 0.75 -17.02 7.65
CA LYS A 429 0.39 -15.64 7.95
C LYS A 429 1.57 -14.82 8.44
N ARG A 430 1.43 -13.50 8.29
CA ARG A 430 2.28 -12.55 9.00
C ARG A 430 1.91 -12.54 10.47
N LEU A 431 2.91 -12.65 11.33
CA LEU A 431 2.76 -12.58 12.79
C LEU A 431 3.90 -11.76 13.36
N ARG A 432 3.57 -10.79 14.21
CA ARG A 432 4.53 -10.20 15.13
C ARG A 432 4.62 -11.12 16.36
N ASP A 433 5.74 -11.83 16.46
CA ASP A 433 5.97 -12.93 17.38
C ASP A 433 6.59 -12.45 18.70
N THR A 434 5.85 -11.56 19.39
CA THR A 434 6.32 -10.85 20.58
C THR A 434 5.28 -10.87 21.69
N ASP A 435 5.74 -10.71 22.93
CA ASP A 435 4.91 -10.48 24.11
C ASP A 435 4.48 -9.00 24.19
N GLY A 436 3.49 -8.63 23.36
CA GLY A 436 2.94 -7.28 23.26
C GLY A 436 3.48 -6.45 22.09
N ASP A 437 3.21 -5.14 22.12
CA ASP A 437 3.59 -4.20 21.07
C ASP A 437 5.10 -3.86 21.04
N VAL A 438 5.57 -3.53 19.84
CA VAL A 438 6.95 -3.11 19.53
C VAL A 438 6.94 -1.70 18.96
N GLY A 439 7.57 -0.76 19.64
CA GLY A 439 7.79 0.61 19.16
C GLY A 439 9.26 0.89 18.78
N PHE A 440 10.19 0.29 19.51
CA PHE A 440 11.62 0.50 19.38
C PHE A 440 12.39 -0.82 19.22
N TRP A 441 13.65 -0.75 18.77
CA TRP A 441 14.51 -1.93 18.68
C TRP A 441 14.67 -2.66 20.02
N SER A 442 14.76 -1.90 21.12
CA SER A 442 14.84 -2.46 22.47
C SER A 442 13.64 -3.33 22.84
N ASP A 443 12.44 -2.98 22.38
CA ASP A 443 11.24 -3.80 22.58
C ASP A 443 11.39 -5.16 21.88
N LEU A 444 11.96 -5.19 20.68
CA LEU A 444 12.16 -6.43 19.94
C LEU A 444 13.14 -7.34 20.69
N PHE A 445 14.28 -6.80 21.16
CA PHE A 445 15.23 -7.53 22.00
C PHE A 445 14.63 -8.01 23.33
N SER A 446 13.65 -7.29 23.90
CA SER A 446 13.09 -7.61 25.21
C SER A 446 11.75 -8.34 25.18
N LYS A 447 11.06 -8.43 24.04
CA LYS A 447 9.71 -9.00 23.96
C LYS A 447 9.57 -10.11 22.92
N ALA A 448 10.48 -10.22 21.95
CA ALA A 448 10.40 -11.30 20.98
C ALA A 448 10.52 -12.66 21.66
N TYR A 449 9.67 -13.61 21.25
CA TYR A 449 9.70 -14.95 21.81
C TYR A 449 10.99 -15.70 21.43
N ASP A 450 11.63 -15.33 20.32
CA ASP A 450 12.87 -15.93 19.84
C ASP A 450 14.14 -15.11 20.16
N ARG A 451 14.07 -14.13 21.05
CA ARG A 451 15.21 -13.29 21.48
C ARG A 451 16.40 -14.08 22.02
N ASP A 452 16.16 -15.26 22.58
CA ASP A 452 17.19 -16.16 23.13
C ASP A 452 17.94 -16.91 22.02
N SER A 453 17.52 -16.77 20.75
CA SER A 453 18.20 -17.39 19.63
C SER A 453 19.54 -16.72 19.35
N PRO A 454 20.63 -17.49 19.13
CA PRO A 454 21.89 -16.94 18.63
C PRO A 454 21.74 -16.29 17.25
N CYS A 455 20.71 -16.67 16.50
CA CYS A 455 20.39 -16.15 15.17
C CYS A 455 19.37 -15.00 15.21
N PHE A 456 18.97 -14.55 16.41
CA PHE A 456 17.94 -13.53 16.55
C PHE A 456 18.34 -12.22 15.88
N TYR A 457 19.59 -11.80 16.11
CA TYR A 457 20.18 -10.59 15.55
C TYR A 457 21.64 -10.85 15.25
N ALA A 458 21.95 -11.13 13.99
CA ALA A 458 23.29 -11.56 13.58
C ALA A 458 23.68 -10.96 12.23
N ALA A 459 24.93 -10.53 12.12
CA ALA A 459 25.52 -10.21 10.84
C ALA A 459 25.78 -11.51 10.06
N GLN A 460 25.65 -11.46 8.74
CA GLN A 460 25.69 -12.65 7.90
C GLN A 460 26.90 -12.60 6.99
N GLY A 461 27.74 -13.63 7.08
CA GLY A 461 29.02 -13.72 6.37
C GLY A 461 30.19 -13.08 7.13
N TYR A 462 31.40 -13.29 6.63
CA TYR A 462 32.63 -12.72 7.18
C TYR A 462 33.72 -12.65 6.11
N ARG A 463 34.79 -11.91 6.41
CA ARG A 463 36.04 -11.88 5.64
C ARG A 463 37.17 -12.53 6.43
N ASN A 464 38.18 -13.11 5.78
CA ASN A 464 39.29 -13.74 6.53
C ASN A 464 40.13 -12.68 7.29
N GLU A 465 40.18 -11.48 6.73
CA GLU A 465 40.71 -10.27 7.34
C GLU A 465 39.79 -9.75 8.46
N TYR A 466 40.23 -8.71 9.17
CA TYR A 466 39.39 -7.94 10.11
C TYR A 466 38.72 -8.81 11.19
N ASN A 467 39.48 -9.77 11.72
CA ASN A 467 39.06 -10.65 12.80
C ASN A 467 37.83 -11.52 12.47
N LYS A 468 37.70 -11.97 11.22
CA LYS A 468 36.58 -12.83 10.79
C LYS A 468 35.21 -12.21 11.06
N SER A 469 35.07 -10.95 10.70
CA SER A 469 33.85 -10.19 10.93
C SER A 469 33.16 -9.71 9.65
N ALA A 470 31.90 -9.29 9.81
CA ALA A 470 31.07 -8.66 8.79
C ALA A 470 31.21 -7.12 8.76
N TRP A 471 32.09 -6.55 9.59
CA TRP A 471 32.31 -5.11 9.66
C TRP A 471 32.92 -4.59 8.35
N LEU A 472 32.42 -3.44 7.91
CA LEU A 472 32.81 -2.71 6.70
C LEU A 472 33.39 -1.35 7.06
N LYS A 473 34.43 -0.94 6.34
CA LYS A 473 34.99 0.40 6.42
C LYS A 473 34.04 1.42 5.83
N SER A 474 34.19 2.68 6.24
CA SER A 474 33.43 3.81 5.69
C SER A 474 33.51 3.92 4.16
N ASP A 475 34.68 3.66 3.56
CA ASP A 475 34.86 3.72 2.11
C ASP A 475 34.22 2.53 1.38
N GLU A 476 34.08 1.38 2.03
CA GLU A 476 33.38 0.20 1.51
C GLU A 476 31.87 0.41 1.50
N VAL A 477 31.31 0.99 2.58
CA VAL A 477 29.90 1.39 2.60
C VAL A 477 29.66 2.50 1.56
N ALA A 478 30.60 3.44 1.41
CA ALA A 478 30.51 4.48 0.38
C ALA A 478 30.47 3.87 -1.03
N ASP A 479 31.24 2.82 -1.30
CA ASP A 479 31.22 2.13 -2.60
C ASP A 479 29.87 1.45 -2.88
N ILE A 480 29.28 0.78 -1.89
CA ILE A 480 27.93 0.19 -2.01
C ILE A 480 26.88 1.27 -2.31
N VAL A 481 26.95 2.41 -1.61
CA VAL A 481 26.06 3.56 -1.84
C VAL A 481 26.27 4.16 -3.23
N ASN A 482 27.52 4.27 -3.67
CA ASN A 482 27.86 4.78 -5.01
C ASN A 482 27.35 3.87 -6.11
N VAL A 483 27.49 2.55 -5.96
CA VAL A 483 26.92 1.56 -6.89
C VAL A 483 25.41 1.71 -7.00
N LEU A 484 24.72 1.86 -5.87
CA LEU A 484 23.28 2.09 -5.84
C LEU A 484 22.89 3.41 -6.53
N LEU A 485 23.62 4.49 -6.26
CA LEU A 485 23.40 5.78 -6.93
C LEU A 485 23.64 5.69 -8.44
N LEU A 486 24.69 4.98 -8.85
CA LEU A 486 25.08 4.86 -10.24
C LEU A 486 24.05 4.05 -11.01
N ALA A 487 23.61 2.91 -10.47
CA ALA A 487 22.54 2.11 -11.07
C ALA A 487 21.26 2.93 -11.25
N LYS A 488 20.87 3.72 -10.24
CA LYS A 488 19.69 4.60 -10.34
C LYS A 488 19.87 5.75 -11.33
N ARG A 489 21.11 6.21 -11.54
CA ARG A 489 21.42 7.31 -12.46
C ARG A 489 21.51 6.83 -13.90
N ASP A 490 22.09 5.65 -14.11
CA ASP A 490 22.29 5.02 -15.40
C ASP A 490 22.26 3.51 -15.24
N SER A 491 21.13 2.93 -15.61
CA SER A 491 20.86 1.50 -15.48
C SER A 491 21.65 0.65 -16.48
N SER A 492 22.16 1.25 -17.57
CA SER A 492 22.91 0.53 -18.62
C SER A 492 24.24 -0.03 -18.12
N VAL A 493 24.78 0.54 -17.05
CA VAL A 493 26.08 0.13 -16.49
C VAL A 493 25.97 -0.92 -15.39
N GLN A 494 24.75 -1.32 -15.02
CA GLN A 494 24.50 -2.15 -13.85
C GLN A 494 25.17 -3.54 -13.92
N GLN A 495 25.41 -4.05 -15.13
CA GLN A 495 26.17 -5.28 -15.35
C GLN A 495 27.61 -5.22 -14.82
N HIS A 496 28.18 -4.03 -14.64
CA HIS A 496 29.55 -3.84 -14.13
C HIS A 496 29.61 -3.66 -12.60
N LEU A 497 28.47 -3.65 -11.89
CA LEU A 497 28.38 -3.21 -10.50
C LEU A 497 28.31 -4.34 -9.46
N SER A 498 28.64 -5.57 -9.87
CA SER A 498 28.70 -6.74 -8.98
C SER A 498 29.89 -6.69 -8.00
N GLN A 499 30.03 -7.72 -7.16
CA GLN A 499 31.12 -7.84 -6.19
C GLN A 499 32.48 -7.83 -6.92
N ALA A 500 33.40 -6.97 -6.46
CA ALA A 500 34.73 -6.85 -7.10
C ALA A 500 35.65 -8.06 -6.83
N ASP A 501 35.33 -8.86 -5.81
CA ASP A 501 36.11 -10.01 -5.36
C ASP A 501 35.54 -11.37 -5.84
N LYS A 502 34.47 -11.35 -6.66
CA LYS A 502 33.91 -12.55 -7.29
C LYS A 502 33.81 -12.38 -8.81
N PRO A 503 33.75 -13.49 -9.58
CA PRO A 503 33.44 -13.44 -10.99
C PRO A 503 32.11 -12.71 -11.24
N ASN A 504 32.10 -11.82 -12.23
CA ASN A 504 30.91 -11.06 -12.58
C ASN A 504 29.80 -11.99 -13.12
N PRO A 505 28.59 -11.98 -12.54
CA PRO A 505 27.44 -12.74 -13.02
C PRO A 505 27.09 -12.55 -14.50
N ASP A 506 27.30 -11.35 -15.02
CA ASP A 506 26.93 -10.96 -16.38
C ASP A 506 28.07 -11.29 -17.39
N GLY A 507 29.20 -11.85 -16.92
CA GLY A 507 30.33 -12.22 -17.77
C GLY A 507 31.11 -11.03 -18.34
N VAL A 508 30.87 -9.83 -17.83
CA VAL A 508 31.58 -8.59 -18.17
C VAL A 508 32.61 -8.21 -17.09
N ASP A 509 33.41 -7.18 -17.34
CA ASP A 509 34.30 -6.63 -16.32
C ASP A 509 33.51 -6.03 -15.15
N THR A 510 34.00 -6.20 -13.92
CA THR A 510 33.47 -5.53 -12.74
C THR A 510 34.23 -4.25 -12.49
N TRP A 511 33.53 -3.12 -12.32
CA TRP A 511 34.15 -1.84 -12.03
C TRP A 511 34.61 -1.76 -10.58
N ASP A 512 35.83 -1.28 -10.37
CA ASP A 512 36.35 -0.95 -9.05
C ASP A 512 35.71 0.33 -8.49
N LYS A 513 36.00 0.63 -7.22
CA LYS A 513 35.40 1.78 -6.52
C LYS A 513 35.80 3.11 -7.14
N GLU A 514 37.02 3.23 -7.65
CA GLU A 514 37.51 4.43 -8.33
C GLU A 514 36.73 4.68 -9.64
N LYS A 515 36.52 3.63 -10.44
CA LYS A 515 35.78 3.70 -11.69
C LYS A 515 34.31 4.05 -11.47
N VAL A 516 33.66 3.44 -10.47
CA VAL A 516 32.28 3.80 -10.09
C VAL A 516 32.16 5.28 -9.72
N ARG A 517 33.13 5.82 -8.95
CA ARG A 517 33.15 7.25 -8.59
C ARG A 517 33.37 8.15 -9.80
N GLU A 518 34.22 7.77 -10.74
CA GLU A 518 34.45 8.49 -12.00
C GLU A 518 33.15 8.56 -12.82
N GLU A 519 32.48 7.42 -13.01
CA GLU A 519 31.25 7.32 -13.80
C GLU A 519 30.08 8.11 -13.18
N LEU A 520 30.02 8.21 -11.85
CA LEU A 520 29.09 9.12 -11.16
C LEU A 520 29.38 10.60 -11.47
N LYS A 521 30.65 11.02 -11.37
CA LYS A 521 31.06 12.40 -11.68
C LYS A 521 30.74 12.75 -13.14
N ASN A 522 31.01 11.84 -14.06
CA ASN A 522 30.69 12.00 -15.49
C ASN A 522 29.18 12.20 -15.73
N ARG A 523 28.33 11.72 -14.83
CA ARG A 523 26.87 11.87 -14.87
C ARG A 523 26.32 13.01 -14.01
N GLY A 524 27.21 13.86 -13.48
CA GLY A 524 26.88 15.02 -12.65
C GLY A 524 26.40 14.64 -11.24
N VAL A 525 26.74 13.45 -10.74
CA VAL A 525 26.42 13.00 -9.39
C VAL A 525 27.68 13.05 -8.54
N THR A 526 27.61 13.71 -7.38
CA THR A 526 28.72 13.74 -6.41
C THR A 526 28.84 12.37 -5.73
N PRO A 527 29.96 11.64 -5.90
CA PRO A 527 30.14 10.36 -5.25
C PRO A 527 30.54 10.53 -3.78
N TYR A 528 30.30 9.48 -3.00
CA TYR A 528 30.79 9.33 -1.64
C TYR A 528 32.24 8.80 -1.63
N GLY A 529 33.13 9.53 -0.96
CA GLY A 529 34.44 9.04 -0.55
C GLY A 529 34.36 8.33 0.79
N ARG A 530 33.52 8.83 1.70
CA ARG A 530 33.26 8.28 3.03
C ARG A 530 31.80 8.44 3.44
N ILE A 531 31.33 7.52 4.27
CA ILE A 531 30.07 7.63 5.01
C ILE A 531 30.37 8.05 6.45
N ASP A 532 29.78 9.18 6.87
CA ASP A 532 29.89 9.71 8.22
C ASP A 532 28.80 9.13 9.13
N ASN A 533 27.58 8.95 8.60
CA ASN A 533 26.45 8.37 9.32
C ASN A 533 25.55 7.54 8.41
N ILE A 534 24.94 6.50 8.99
CA ILE A 534 23.93 5.69 8.34
C ILE A 534 22.89 5.24 9.37
N SER A 535 21.61 5.28 9.00
CA SER A 535 20.51 4.86 9.88
C SER A 535 19.39 4.20 9.07
N ILE A 536 18.49 3.51 9.77
CA ILE A 536 17.38 2.76 9.18
C ILE A 536 16.06 3.21 9.77
N ASP A 537 15.05 3.36 8.91
CA ASP A 537 13.65 3.31 9.32
C ASP A 537 13.05 1.94 8.98
N TRP A 538 12.09 1.51 9.80
CA TRP A 538 11.41 0.23 9.62
C TRP A 538 9.95 0.30 10.03
N ASP A 539 9.14 -0.56 9.44
CA ASP A 539 7.74 -0.74 9.76
C ASP A 539 7.58 -1.82 10.83
N LYS A 540 7.04 -1.41 11.99
CA LYS A 540 6.85 -2.24 13.17
C LYS A 540 5.66 -3.19 13.02
N GLY A 541 4.73 -2.89 12.11
CA GLY A 541 3.60 -3.75 11.79
C GLY A 541 4.00 -4.93 10.92
N SER A 542 4.75 -4.67 9.85
CA SER A 542 5.21 -5.71 8.92
C SER A 542 6.54 -6.35 9.31
N GLY A 543 7.33 -5.73 10.19
CA GLY A 543 8.67 -6.21 10.53
C GLY A 543 9.60 -6.11 9.33
N GLN A 544 9.65 -4.97 8.66
CA GLN A 544 10.48 -4.77 7.46
C GLN A 544 11.20 -3.42 7.49
N THR A 545 12.46 -3.42 7.08
CA THR A 545 13.24 -2.19 6.87
C THR A 545 12.67 -1.41 5.68
N THR A 546 12.23 -0.18 5.93
CA THR A 546 11.55 0.66 4.93
C THR A 546 12.51 1.62 4.23
N SER A 547 13.46 2.19 4.97
CA SER A 547 14.45 3.12 4.42
C SER A 547 15.85 2.91 5.01
N VAL A 548 16.87 3.28 4.22
CA VAL A 548 18.25 3.43 4.65
C VAL A 548 18.69 4.86 4.34
N ASN A 549 19.00 5.63 5.38
CA ASN A 549 19.40 7.02 5.30
C ASN A 549 20.91 7.12 5.48
N VAL A 550 21.62 7.69 4.50
CA VAL A 550 23.08 7.83 4.51
C VAL A 550 23.46 9.31 4.48
N SER A 551 24.53 9.66 5.20
CA SER A 551 25.18 10.96 5.07
C SER A 551 26.70 10.85 5.12
N GLY A 552 27.38 11.72 4.39
CA GLY A 552 28.83 11.73 4.24
C GLY A 552 29.30 12.88 3.36
N ASP A 553 30.51 12.77 2.83
CA ASP A 553 31.12 13.80 1.96
C ASP A 553 30.41 13.95 0.60
N GLY A 554 29.69 12.92 0.15
CA GLY A 554 28.83 12.95 -1.03
C GLY A 554 27.45 13.57 -0.81
N GLY A 555 27.14 14.08 0.40
CA GLY A 555 25.85 14.67 0.76
C GLY A 555 24.96 13.73 1.59
N SER A 556 23.64 13.86 1.47
CA SER A 556 22.68 13.00 2.18
C SER A 556 21.67 12.37 1.21
N ASN A 557 21.44 11.06 1.34
CA ASN A 557 20.53 10.30 0.50
C ASN A 557 19.68 9.33 1.33
N SER A 558 18.48 9.02 0.85
CA SER A 558 17.59 8.01 1.45
C SER A 558 17.19 6.99 0.38
N PHE A 559 17.29 5.71 0.72
CA PHE A 559 17.02 4.60 -0.17
C PHE A 559 15.93 3.69 0.38
N ASN A 560 15.18 3.00 -0.49
CA ASN A 560 14.25 1.98 -0.04
C ASN A 560 15.03 0.80 0.59
N GLY A 561 14.53 0.25 1.70
CA GLY A 561 15.22 -0.80 2.44
C GLY A 561 15.44 -2.09 1.64
N SER A 562 14.49 -2.50 0.80
CA SER A 562 14.64 -3.69 -0.06
C SER A 562 15.62 -3.44 -1.20
N GLU A 563 15.55 -2.25 -1.81
CA GLU A 563 16.47 -1.82 -2.87
C GLU A 563 17.92 -1.77 -2.34
N PHE A 564 18.15 -1.11 -1.21
CA PHE A 564 19.46 -1.04 -0.57
C PHE A 564 20.00 -2.44 -0.27
N LYS A 565 19.16 -3.32 0.29
CA LYS A 565 19.54 -4.72 0.57
C LYS A 565 20.05 -5.44 -0.68
N ASN A 566 19.33 -5.31 -1.80
CA ASN A 566 19.71 -5.99 -3.04
C ASN A 566 21.05 -5.50 -3.57
N PHE A 567 21.28 -4.18 -3.59
CA PHE A 567 22.55 -3.61 -4.04
C PHE A 567 23.69 -3.82 -3.03
N PHE A 568 23.37 -3.88 -1.73
CA PHE A 568 24.30 -4.33 -0.70
C PHE A 568 24.76 -5.75 -1.00
N ASN A 569 23.85 -6.71 -1.19
CA ASN A 569 24.23 -8.09 -1.48
C ASN A 569 24.91 -8.24 -2.85
N LEU A 570 24.61 -7.36 -3.80
CA LEU A 570 25.26 -7.33 -5.11
C LEU A 570 26.72 -6.86 -5.04
N ARG A 571 27.07 -5.99 -4.08
CA ARG A 571 28.36 -5.29 -4.06
C ARG A 571 29.23 -5.53 -2.83
N ALA A 572 28.64 -5.87 -1.68
CA ALA A 572 29.38 -6.10 -0.43
C ALA A 572 30.44 -7.19 -0.62
N PRO A 573 31.62 -7.06 -0.01
CA PRO A 573 32.72 -7.99 -0.24
C PRO A 573 32.47 -9.36 0.40
N ALA A 574 33.15 -10.38 -0.15
CA ALA A 574 33.11 -11.77 0.27
C ALA A 574 31.69 -12.34 0.30
N ASN A 575 31.30 -12.91 1.43
CA ASN A 575 29.97 -13.47 1.64
C ASN A 575 29.15 -12.64 2.63
N ILE A 576 29.58 -11.38 2.88
CA ILE A 576 28.83 -10.46 3.72
C ILE A 576 27.52 -10.12 3.00
N GLN A 577 26.41 -10.32 3.68
CA GLN A 577 25.09 -10.08 3.11
C GLN A 577 24.08 -9.67 4.18
N ILE A 578 22.97 -9.10 3.72
CA ILE A 578 21.77 -8.89 4.50
C ILE A 578 20.77 -9.97 4.09
N VAL A 579 20.36 -10.78 5.06
CA VAL A 579 19.40 -11.88 4.84
C VAL A 579 18.02 -11.44 5.31
N GLY A 580 16.98 -11.65 4.49
CA GLY A 580 15.60 -11.31 4.85
C GLY A 580 15.24 -9.82 4.82
N PRO A 581 14.03 -9.46 5.31
CA PRO A 581 13.47 -8.12 5.10
C PRO A 581 13.67 -7.15 6.28
N LEU A 582 14.04 -7.65 7.47
CA LEU A 582 14.30 -6.83 8.65
C LEU A 582 15.78 -6.89 8.99
N TYR A 583 16.42 -5.72 8.99
CA TYR A 583 17.80 -5.56 9.37
C TYR A 583 18.02 -4.18 10.00
N ASN A 584 19.08 -4.07 10.80
CA ASN A 584 19.52 -2.84 11.42
C ASN A 584 21.03 -2.66 11.19
N ILE A 585 21.56 -1.47 11.48
CA ILE A 585 22.98 -1.16 11.33
C ILE A 585 23.60 -0.90 12.69
N GLU A 586 24.78 -1.47 12.89
CA GLU A 586 25.65 -1.19 14.01
C GLU A 586 26.82 -0.32 13.54
N LYS A 587 27.27 0.59 14.41
CA LYS A 587 28.40 1.51 14.15
C LYS A 587 29.39 1.47 15.31
N LYS A 588 30.69 1.47 14.99
CA LYS A 588 31.80 1.60 15.94
C LYS A 588 32.74 2.74 15.57
#